data_AF-A0AB39M4R6-F1
#
_entry.id   AF-A0AB39M4R6-F1
#
_cell.length_a   1.000
_cell.length_b   1.000
_cell.length_c   1.000
_cell.angle_alpha   90.00
_cell.angle_beta   90.00
_cell.angle_gamma   90.00
#
_symmetry.space_group_name_H-M   'P 1'
#
loop_
_entity.id
_entity.type
_entity.pdbx_description
1 polymer ?
#
loop_
_entity_poly.entity_id
_entity_poly.type
_entity_poly.pdbx_seq_one_letter_code
_entity_poly.pdbx_strand_id
1 'polypeptide(L)'
;MSRMGDVLAGFHAAWEFESDSVLIRYERGIRTPKLFQALGERRIPFEAIETVTLAPGRRGTVVLRVEPRAGADPLMEAAAGQLKESCDPYRLVLPAERETLAEYYADELRAQLKPHDGDAERFLVGAPEVPLRFKAYDGKASFDGKTVSFRWFWTGASSAKWKAGDQSFPVADLNGVEWRSPEVFEGHLRLLRGAAPLLPVDQDPAAVVFGLGYGPVHESLPFAAAVLSAVRTARPSAVVPAMRRDPADIAERIRHLGELHQSGLVTDEEFAVKKAELLAEL
;
A
#
# COMPACT_ATOMS: atom_id res chain seq x y z
N MET A 1 25.13 12.85 20.57
CA MET A 1 24.97 13.87 19.50
C MET A 1 23.58 13.70 18.94
N SER A 2 22.67 14.60 19.29
CA SER A 2 21.30 14.66 18.78
C SER A 2 21.14 16.05 18.19
N ARG A 3 21.01 16.13 16.87
CA ARG A 3 20.36 17.23 16.16
C ARG A 3 19.70 16.65 14.92
N MET A 4 18.56 16.00 15.14
CA MET A 4 17.60 15.71 14.08
C MET A 4 16.29 16.36 14.53
N GLY A 5 16.22 17.65 14.23
CA GLY A 5 15.07 18.55 14.36
C GLY A 5 15.16 19.67 13.33
N ASP A 6 15.91 19.41 12.25
CA ASP A 6 16.16 20.37 11.20
C ASP A 6 15.07 20.27 10.13
N VAL A 7 14.71 21.43 9.58
CA VAL A 7 13.61 21.58 8.64
C VAL A 7 14.13 21.99 7.28
N LEU A 8 13.88 21.18 6.26
CA LEU A 8 14.12 21.52 4.87
C LEU A 8 12.80 21.95 4.21
N ALA A 9 12.59 23.26 4.15
CA ALA A 9 11.44 23.84 3.45
C ALA A 9 11.67 23.87 1.93
N GLY A 10 10.69 23.38 1.17
CA GLY A 10 10.64 23.44 -0.28
C GLY A 10 9.31 23.98 -0.78
N PHE A 11 9.04 23.80 -2.07
CA PHE A 11 7.75 24.17 -2.64
C PHE A 11 6.68 23.17 -2.21
N HIS A 12 5.58 23.69 -1.65
CA HIS A 12 4.39 22.93 -1.25
C HIS A 12 4.57 21.97 -0.07
N ALA A 13 5.79 21.80 0.46
CA ALA A 13 6.05 20.94 1.60
C ALA A 13 7.31 21.37 2.37
N ALA A 14 7.39 20.99 3.63
CA ALA A 14 8.60 21.03 4.45
C ALA A 14 8.86 19.64 5.03
N TRP A 15 10.12 19.21 5.04
CA TRP A 15 10.54 17.95 5.63
C TRP A 15 11.27 18.22 6.95
N GLU A 16 10.84 17.57 8.00
CA GLU A 16 11.51 17.57 9.30
C GLU A 16 12.20 16.22 9.46
N PHE A 17 13.51 16.24 9.70
CA PHE A 17 14.30 15.03 9.88
C PHE A 17 14.34 14.70 11.36
N GLU A 18 13.74 13.58 11.74
CA GLU A 18 13.73 13.06 13.10
C GLU A 18 14.68 11.86 13.24
N SER A 19 14.88 11.36 14.45
CA SER A 19 15.86 10.29 14.71
C SER A 19 15.59 8.97 13.98
N ASP A 20 14.34 8.69 13.63
CA ASP A 20 13.89 7.40 13.07
C ASP A 20 12.96 7.54 11.85
N SER A 21 12.69 8.78 11.43
CA SER A 21 11.67 9.07 10.42
C SER A 21 11.86 10.46 9.80
N VAL A 22 11.21 10.66 8.65
CA VAL A 22 11.01 11.97 8.05
C VAL A 22 9.55 12.37 8.23
N LEU A 23 9.29 13.51 8.83
CA LEU A 23 7.96 14.11 8.87
C LEU A 23 7.80 15.07 7.69
N ILE A 24 6.91 14.74 6.76
CA ILE A 24 6.56 15.58 5.62
C ILE A 24 5.31 16.38 6.00
N ARG A 25 5.44 17.71 6.09
CA ARG A 25 4.31 18.63 6.26
C ARG A 25 3.97 19.27 4.94
N TYR A 26 2.73 19.14 4.49
CA TYR A 26 2.28 19.76 3.25
C TYR A 26 1.72 21.15 3.50
N GLU A 27 2.15 22.12 2.69
CA GLU A 27 1.66 23.49 2.77
C GLU A 27 0.25 23.61 2.19
N ARG A 28 -0.55 24.51 2.74
CA ARG A 28 -1.86 24.85 2.16
C ARG A 28 -1.69 26.04 1.21
N GLY A 29 -2.25 25.94 0.01
CA GLY A 29 -2.18 27.04 -0.95
C GLY A 29 -2.90 26.75 -2.27
N ILE A 30 -3.30 27.81 -2.97
CA ILE A 30 -4.07 27.73 -4.24
C ILE A 30 -3.31 26.95 -5.33
N ARG A 31 -1.97 26.98 -5.30
CA ARG A 31 -1.11 26.28 -6.26
C ARG A 31 -0.63 24.91 -5.76
N THR A 32 -0.89 24.57 -4.50
CA THR A 32 -0.51 23.27 -3.94
C THR A 32 -1.46 22.19 -4.45
N PRO A 33 -0.96 21.04 -4.94
CA PRO A 33 -1.80 19.92 -5.31
C PRO A 33 -2.83 19.60 -4.22
N LYS A 34 -4.10 19.46 -4.61
CA LYS A 34 -5.18 19.19 -3.64
C LYS A 34 -4.97 17.90 -2.85
N LEU A 35 -4.24 16.92 -3.42
CA LEU A 35 -3.90 15.69 -2.73
C LEU A 35 -3.05 15.98 -1.48
N PHE A 36 -2.08 16.89 -1.57
CA PHE A 36 -1.24 17.25 -0.44
C PHE A 36 -2.05 17.93 0.67
N GLN A 37 -3.04 18.75 0.30
CA GLN A 37 -3.97 19.34 1.27
C GLN A 37 -4.83 18.27 1.96
N ALA A 38 -5.27 17.25 1.22
CA ALA A 38 -6.04 16.13 1.77
C ALA A 38 -5.19 15.23 2.69
N LEU A 39 -3.89 15.11 2.42
CA LEU A 39 -2.97 14.34 3.26
C LEU A 39 -2.52 15.11 4.51
N GLY A 40 -2.34 16.43 4.43
CA GLY A 40 -1.95 17.30 5.55
C GLY A 40 -0.49 17.11 5.97
N GLU A 41 -0.18 15.98 6.59
CA GLU A 41 1.18 15.59 6.98
C GLU A 41 1.36 14.07 6.92
N ARG A 42 2.60 13.61 6.77
CA ARG A 42 2.95 12.19 6.73
C ARG A 42 4.26 11.94 7.46
N ARG A 43 4.24 11.06 8.47
CA ARG A 43 5.44 10.54 9.12
C ARG A 43 5.90 9.28 8.40
N ILE A 44 7.13 9.29 7.91
CA ILE A 44 7.73 8.21 7.12
C ILE A 44 8.88 7.60 7.91
N PRO A 45 8.69 6.43 8.56
CA PRO A 45 9.78 5.74 9.24
C PRO A 45 10.91 5.39 8.25
N PHE A 46 12.17 5.42 8.69
CA PHE A 46 13.29 5.01 7.84
C PHE A 46 13.16 3.55 7.37
N GLU A 47 12.55 2.68 8.17
CA GLU A 47 12.22 1.30 7.79
C GLU A 47 11.26 1.21 6.59
N ALA A 48 10.51 2.28 6.30
CA ALA A 48 9.59 2.36 5.17
C ALA A 48 10.26 2.85 3.89
N ILE A 49 11.51 3.31 3.95
CA ILE A 49 12.23 3.94 2.84
C ILE A 49 13.14 2.91 2.17
N GLU A 50 13.01 2.79 0.85
CA GLU A 50 13.86 1.96 0.01
C GLU A 50 15.06 2.76 -0.51
N THR A 51 14.79 3.91 -1.15
CA THR A 51 15.84 4.75 -1.72
C THR A 51 15.62 6.24 -1.45
N VAL A 52 16.72 7.00 -1.50
CA VAL A 52 16.70 8.47 -1.45
C VAL A 52 17.50 9.00 -2.63
N THR A 53 16.87 9.82 -3.46
CA THR A 53 17.45 10.37 -4.68
C THR A 53 17.43 11.90 -4.66
N LEU A 54 18.48 12.49 -5.21
CA LEU A 54 18.55 13.92 -5.51
C LEU A 54 18.76 14.05 -7.01
N ALA A 55 17.89 14.80 -7.69
CA ALA A 55 17.95 14.96 -9.13
C ALA A 55 17.60 16.38 -9.56
N PRO A 56 18.11 16.86 -10.72
CA PRO A 56 17.67 18.11 -11.31
C PRO A 56 16.16 18.11 -11.56
N GLY A 57 15.51 19.21 -11.17
CA GLY A 57 14.09 19.47 -11.40
C GLY A 57 13.84 20.38 -12.61
N ARG A 58 12.60 20.86 -12.72
CA ARG A 58 12.21 21.79 -13.80
C ARG A 58 12.49 23.24 -13.40
N ARG A 59 12.79 24.11 -14.36
CA ARG A 59 12.90 25.58 -14.15
C ARG A 59 13.93 25.96 -13.06
N GLY A 60 15.11 25.34 -13.07
CA GLY A 60 16.17 25.66 -12.11
C GLY A 60 15.83 25.24 -10.68
N THR A 61 15.17 24.09 -10.53
CA THR A 61 14.91 23.46 -9.23
C THR A 61 15.72 22.19 -9.09
N VAL A 62 15.85 21.72 -7.86
CA VAL A 62 16.34 20.38 -7.53
C VAL A 62 15.24 19.63 -6.79
N VAL A 63 15.23 18.30 -6.90
CA VAL A 63 14.21 17.45 -6.28
C VAL A 63 14.87 16.43 -5.39
N LEU A 64 14.62 16.53 -4.09
CA LEU A 64 14.90 15.46 -3.14
C LEU A 64 13.68 14.55 -3.10
N ARG A 65 13.87 13.25 -3.34
CA ARG A 65 12.80 12.26 -3.36
C ARG A 65 13.14 11.08 -2.47
N VAL A 66 12.15 10.63 -1.71
CA VAL A 66 12.20 9.36 -0.98
C VAL A 66 11.34 8.35 -1.75
N GLU A 67 11.83 7.14 -1.96
CA GLU A 67 11.02 6.04 -2.48
C GLU A 67 10.63 5.12 -1.33
N PRO A 68 9.33 4.97 -1.03
CA PRO A 68 8.92 3.98 -0.04
C PRO A 68 9.10 2.57 -0.59
N ARG A 69 9.37 1.62 0.30
CA ARG A 69 9.41 0.19 -0.01
C ARG A 69 8.04 -0.28 -0.52
N ALA A 70 8.05 -1.27 -1.41
CA ALA A 70 6.84 -1.95 -1.83
C ALA A 70 6.08 -2.50 -0.60
N GLY A 71 4.76 -2.32 -0.56
CA GLY A 71 3.94 -2.72 0.58
C GLY A 71 4.06 -1.87 1.86
N ALA A 72 4.93 -0.85 1.92
CA ALA A 72 5.14 -0.06 3.14
C ALA A 72 4.16 1.11 3.29
N ASP A 73 3.65 1.66 2.19
CA ASP A 73 2.71 2.78 2.19
C ASP A 73 1.39 2.42 1.49
N PRO A 74 0.24 2.43 2.18
CA PRO A 74 -1.05 2.11 1.57
C PRO A 74 -1.47 3.09 0.47
N LEU A 75 -1.01 4.35 0.51
CA LEU A 75 -1.32 5.36 -0.51
C LEU A 75 -0.58 5.05 -1.82
N MET A 76 0.71 4.72 -1.75
CA MET A 76 1.51 4.40 -2.93
C MET A 76 1.14 3.02 -3.49
N GLU A 77 0.86 2.06 -2.62
CA GLU A 77 0.34 0.74 -2.98
C GLU A 77 -0.99 0.87 -3.76
N ALA A 78 -1.95 1.63 -3.22
CA ALA A 78 -3.23 1.87 -3.90
C ALA A 78 -3.07 2.65 -5.22
N ALA A 79 -2.11 3.57 -5.30
CA ALA A 79 -1.86 4.33 -6.52
C ALA A 79 -1.28 3.46 -7.65
N ALA A 80 -0.57 2.37 -7.30
CA ALA A 80 0.02 1.41 -8.24
C ALA A 80 0.78 2.09 -9.41
N GLY A 81 1.57 3.11 -9.11
CA GLY A 81 2.37 3.86 -10.09
C GLY A 81 1.58 4.79 -11.03
N GLN A 82 0.27 4.93 -10.88
CA GLN A 82 -0.57 5.77 -11.76
C GLN A 82 -0.58 7.26 -11.37
N LEU A 83 0.09 7.63 -10.28
CA LEU A 83 0.10 9.00 -9.78
C LEU A 83 1.04 9.87 -10.62
N LYS A 84 0.56 11.04 -11.05
CA LYS A 84 1.41 12.02 -11.73
C LYS A 84 2.55 12.48 -10.81
N GLU A 85 3.69 12.76 -11.43
CA GLU A 85 4.89 13.30 -10.79
C GLU A 85 4.62 14.54 -9.90
N SER A 86 3.70 15.41 -10.33
CA SER A 86 3.30 16.62 -9.59
C SER A 86 2.44 16.36 -8.36
N CYS A 87 1.92 15.14 -8.23
CA CYS A 87 1.09 14.69 -7.10
C CYS A 87 1.84 13.68 -6.23
N ASP A 88 3.09 13.34 -6.53
CA ASP A 88 3.89 12.42 -5.73
C ASP A 88 4.19 13.04 -4.35
N PRO A 89 3.65 12.47 -3.25
CA PRO A 89 3.79 13.02 -1.90
C PRO A 89 5.21 12.93 -1.33
N TYR A 90 6.10 12.16 -1.97
CA TYR A 90 7.47 11.94 -1.50
C TYR A 90 8.51 12.79 -2.22
N ARG A 91 8.08 13.81 -2.96
CA ARG A 91 8.96 14.73 -3.68
C ARG A 91 8.99 16.10 -3.01
N LEU A 92 10.16 16.49 -2.56
CA LEU A 92 10.44 17.85 -2.12
C LEU A 92 11.16 18.61 -3.24
N VAL A 93 10.44 19.53 -3.87
CA VAL A 93 11.01 20.41 -4.89
C VAL A 93 11.62 21.61 -4.19
N LEU A 94 12.86 21.94 -4.51
CA LEU A 94 13.64 23.00 -3.88
C LEU A 94 14.20 23.95 -4.95
N PRO A 95 14.39 25.24 -4.64
CA PRO A 95 15.20 26.12 -5.48
C PRO A 95 16.63 25.58 -5.66
N ALA A 96 17.26 25.82 -6.81
CA ALA A 96 18.63 25.34 -7.08
C ALA A 96 19.66 25.80 -6.04
N GLU A 97 19.51 26.99 -5.46
CA GLU A 97 20.41 27.48 -4.40
C GLU A 97 20.40 26.61 -3.13
N ARG A 98 19.41 25.71 -2.97
CA ARG A 98 19.34 24.76 -1.85
C ARG A 98 19.92 23.39 -2.18
N GLU A 99 20.52 23.18 -3.36
CA GLU A 99 21.05 21.89 -3.80
C GLU A 99 22.06 21.29 -2.82
N THR A 100 23.07 22.04 -2.39
CA THR A 100 24.08 21.55 -1.43
C THR A 100 23.46 21.14 -0.09
N LEU A 101 22.43 21.86 0.37
CA LEU A 101 21.70 21.50 1.59
C LEU A 101 20.85 20.25 1.39
N ALA A 102 20.21 20.11 0.22
CA ALA A 102 19.44 18.92 -0.13
C ALA A 102 20.33 17.68 -0.25
N GLU A 103 21.52 17.83 -0.82
CA GLU A 103 22.54 16.79 -0.92
C GLU A 103 23.00 16.32 0.46
N TYR A 104 23.30 17.26 1.37
CA TYR A 104 23.62 16.94 2.75
C TYR A 104 22.54 16.06 3.42
N TYR A 105 21.26 16.46 3.34
CA TYR A 105 20.19 15.65 3.94
C TYR A 105 19.94 14.33 3.21
N ALA A 106 20.15 14.27 1.89
CA ALA A 106 20.07 13.03 1.14
C ALA A 106 21.10 12.01 1.64
N ASP A 107 22.33 12.46 1.89
CA ASP A 107 23.42 11.61 2.37
C ASP A 107 23.21 11.19 3.83
N GLU A 108 22.76 12.10 4.70
CA GLU A 108 22.37 11.76 6.07
C GLU A 108 21.26 10.70 6.10
N LEU A 109 20.22 10.83 5.26
CA LEU A 109 19.18 9.82 5.16
C LEU A 109 19.72 8.49 4.67
N ARG A 110 20.50 8.48 3.57
CA ARG A 110 21.09 7.26 3.01
C ARG A 110 21.95 6.52 4.04
N ALA A 111 22.67 7.24 4.88
CA ALA A 111 23.50 6.65 5.94
C ALA A 111 22.67 5.94 7.04
N GLN A 112 21.39 6.30 7.21
CA GLN A 112 20.49 5.68 8.19
C GLN A 112 19.70 4.49 7.62
N LEU A 113 19.61 4.36 6.29
CA LEU A 113 18.85 3.29 5.66
C LEU A 113 19.55 1.95 5.86
N LYS A 114 18.76 0.94 6.23
CA LYS A 114 19.24 -0.43 6.36
C LYS A 114 18.87 -1.18 5.07
N PRO A 115 19.74 -2.07 4.58
CA PRO A 115 19.34 -3.02 3.54
C PRO A 115 18.12 -3.83 4.01
N HIS A 116 17.19 -4.07 3.09
CA HIS A 116 15.98 -4.84 3.33
C HIS A 116 15.87 -5.95 2.29
N ASP A 117 15.48 -7.15 2.72
CA ASP A 117 15.18 -8.26 1.83
C ASP A 117 13.69 -8.25 1.51
N GLY A 118 13.33 -7.76 0.32
CA GLY A 118 11.97 -7.81 -0.21
C GLY A 118 10.97 -6.80 0.37
N ASP A 119 9.71 -7.03 0.02
CA ASP A 119 8.57 -6.14 0.31
C ASP A 119 8.28 -6.03 1.81
N ALA A 120 7.68 -4.91 2.24
CA ALA A 120 7.26 -4.75 3.62
C ALA A 120 6.07 -5.66 3.96
N GLU A 121 6.20 -6.42 5.06
CA GLU A 121 5.16 -7.36 5.54
C GLU A 121 3.87 -6.66 6.00
N ARG A 122 3.98 -5.38 6.41
CA ARG A 122 2.87 -4.53 6.82
C ARG A 122 3.07 -3.11 6.29
N PHE A 123 1.99 -2.34 6.29
CA PHE A 123 2.09 -0.90 6.11
C PHE A 123 2.82 -0.28 7.31
N LEU A 124 3.88 0.47 7.01
CA LEU A 124 4.71 1.19 7.97
C LEU A 124 4.34 2.68 8.02
N VAL A 125 3.78 3.20 6.92
CA VAL A 125 3.28 4.57 6.83
C VAL A 125 1.80 4.61 7.18
N GLY A 126 1.39 5.62 7.95
CA GLY A 126 0.01 5.83 8.34
C GLY A 126 -0.95 5.99 7.15
N ALA A 127 -2.08 5.30 7.21
CA ALA A 127 -3.16 5.48 6.26
C ALA A 127 -3.89 6.82 6.48
N PRO A 128 -4.56 7.39 5.46
CA PRO A 128 -5.42 8.55 5.62
C PRO A 128 -6.53 8.33 6.65
N GLU A 129 -6.84 9.38 7.42
CA GLU A 129 -7.81 9.30 8.51
C GLU A 129 -9.25 9.11 8.00
N VAL A 130 -9.98 8.20 8.64
CA VAL A 130 -11.41 7.95 8.42
C VAL A 130 -12.26 8.80 9.37
N PRO A 131 -13.51 9.17 9.02
CA PRO A 131 -14.29 8.73 7.85
C PRO A 131 -13.98 9.49 6.57
N LEU A 132 -14.01 8.76 5.44
CA LEU A 132 -13.79 9.30 4.09
C LEU A 132 -15.04 9.14 3.22
N ARG A 133 -15.21 10.08 2.28
CA ARG A 133 -16.28 10.03 1.28
C ARG A 133 -15.86 10.77 0.03
N PHE A 134 -16.37 10.35 -1.12
CA PHE A 134 -16.23 11.10 -2.36
C PHE A 134 -17.42 10.84 -3.27
N LYS A 135 -17.62 11.73 -4.25
CA LYS A 135 -18.62 11.54 -5.31
C LYS A 135 -17.94 10.95 -6.53
N ALA A 136 -18.40 9.78 -6.96
CA ALA A 136 -18.12 9.20 -8.26
C ALA A 136 -19.19 9.67 -9.27
N TYR A 137 -19.03 9.29 -10.54
CA TYR A 137 -19.98 9.65 -11.58
C TYR A 137 -21.33 8.94 -11.38
N ASP A 138 -21.27 7.65 -11.05
CA ASP A 138 -22.42 6.76 -10.92
C ASP A 138 -22.97 6.67 -9.49
N GLY A 139 -22.28 7.23 -8.50
CA GLY A 139 -22.71 7.17 -7.11
C GLY A 139 -21.80 7.90 -6.13
N LYS A 140 -22.06 7.67 -4.86
CA LYS A 140 -21.27 8.17 -3.74
C LYS A 140 -20.65 7.00 -2.99
N ALA A 141 -19.36 7.11 -2.72
CA ALA A 141 -18.64 6.18 -1.86
C ALA A 141 -18.43 6.77 -0.46
N SER A 142 -18.55 5.93 0.57
CA SER A 142 -18.23 6.27 1.95
C SER A 142 -17.52 5.12 2.65
N PHE A 143 -16.59 5.44 3.54
CA PHE A 143 -15.84 4.49 4.35
C PHE A 143 -15.68 5.04 5.76
N ASP A 144 -16.02 4.22 6.76
CA ASP A 144 -15.99 4.58 8.19
C ASP A 144 -14.86 3.88 8.97
N GLY A 145 -13.98 3.15 8.28
CA GLY A 145 -12.93 2.32 8.90
C GLY A 145 -13.30 0.83 8.98
N LYS A 146 -14.57 0.47 8.83
CA LYS A 146 -15.06 -0.93 8.95
C LYS A 146 -15.89 -1.38 7.74
N THR A 147 -16.59 -0.45 7.11
CA THR A 147 -17.54 -0.77 6.04
C THR A 147 -17.44 0.26 4.93
N VAL A 148 -17.28 -0.22 3.70
CA VAL A 148 -17.40 0.59 2.50
C VAL A 148 -18.85 0.55 2.02
N SER A 149 -19.45 1.70 1.74
CA SER A 149 -20.81 1.76 1.20
C SER A 149 -20.85 2.55 -0.10
N PHE A 150 -21.65 2.06 -1.05
CA PHE A 150 -21.94 2.75 -2.31
C PHE A 150 -23.43 3.07 -2.40
N ARG A 151 -23.72 4.33 -2.71
CA ARG A 151 -25.08 4.83 -2.94
C ARG A 151 -25.21 5.35 -4.36
N TRP A 152 -26.15 4.82 -5.13
CA TRP A 152 -26.22 5.07 -6.56
C TRP A 152 -26.92 6.39 -6.91
N PHE A 153 -26.45 7.04 -7.96
CA PHE A 153 -27.14 8.18 -8.56
C PHE A 153 -27.97 7.70 -9.74
N TRP A 154 -29.25 8.06 -9.73
CA TRP A 154 -30.22 7.67 -10.76
C TRP A 154 -29.81 8.06 -12.20
N THR A 155 -29.04 9.13 -12.37
CA THR A 155 -28.57 9.62 -13.69
C THR A 155 -27.27 9.01 -14.16
N GLY A 156 -26.52 8.34 -13.28
CA GLY A 156 -25.16 7.85 -13.58
C GLY A 156 -25.01 6.34 -13.47
N ALA A 157 -25.76 5.70 -12.57
CA ALA A 157 -25.69 4.26 -12.37
C ALA A 157 -26.34 3.49 -13.52
N SER A 158 -25.68 2.40 -13.92
CA SER A 158 -26.28 1.44 -14.85
C SER A 158 -27.53 0.79 -14.26
N SER A 159 -28.36 0.22 -15.13
CA SER A 159 -29.54 -0.55 -14.69
C SER A 159 -29.17 -1.72 -13.78
N ALA A 160 -27.97 -2.30 -13.95
CA ALA A 160 -27.47 -3.38 -13.10
C ALA A 160 -27.22 -2.89 -11.66
N LYS A 161 -26.46 -1.80 -11.50
CA LYS A 161 -26.18 -1.20 -10.18
C LYS A 161 -27.44 -0.69 -9.51
N TRP A 162 -28.30 -0.01 -10.27
CA TRP A 162 -29.57 0.51 -9.74
C TRP A 162 -30.46 -0.60 -9.19
N LYS A 163 -30.58 -1.73 -9.91
CA LYS A 163 -31.34 -2.90 -9.45
C LYS A 163 -30.71 -3.60 -8.24
N ALA A 164 -29.38 -3.59 -8.13
CA ALA A 164 -28.68 -4.14 -6.97
C ALA A 164 -28.94 -3.34 -5.69
N GLY A 165 -29.36 -2.07 -5.80
CA GLY A 165 -29.59 -1.18 -4.67
C GLY A 165 -28.28 -0.71 -4.02
N ASP A 166 -28.40 0.13 -2.99
CA ASP A 166 -27.25 0.61 -2.24
C ASP A 166 -26.45 -0.56 -1.67
N GLN A 167 -25.13 -0.53 -1.83
CA GLN A 167 -24.24 -1.62 -1.45
C GLN A 167 -23.49 -1.30 -0.16
N SER A 168 -23.19 -2.34 0.61
CA SER A 168 -22.41 -2.26 1.84
C SER A 168 -21.47 -3.46 1.93
N PHE A 169 -20.18 -3.19 2.17
CA PHE A 169 -19.11 -4.18 2.15
C PHE A 169 -18.29 -4.07 3.45
N PRO A 170 -18.42 -5.03 4.38
CA PRO A 170 -17.51 -5.15 5.52
C PRO A 170 -16.06 -5.37 5.03
N VAL A 171 -15.08 -4.72 5.66
CA VAL A 171 -13.67 -4.87 5.27
C VAL A 171 -13.15 -6.30 5.40
N ALA A 172 -13.77 -7.11 6.29
CA ALA A 172 -13.44 -8.51 6.48
C ALA A 172 -13.76 -9.37 5.23
N ASP A 173 -14.70 -8.93 4.40
CA ASP A 173 -15.12 -9.64 3.19
C ASP A 173 -14.33 -9.22 1.95
N LEU A 174 -13.35 -8.33 2.11
CA LEU A 174 -12.63 -7.72 1.00
C LEU A 174 -11.27 -8.37 0.73
N ASN A 175 -11.05 -8.53 -0.58
CA ASN A 175 -9.84 -8.74 -1.36
C ASN A 175 -8.66 -7.80 -1.09
N GLY A 176 -9.02 -6.52 -1.04
CA GLY A 176 -8.19 -5.39 -1.42
C GLY A 176 -9.03 -4.42 -2.25
N VAL A 177 -8.37 -3.48 -2.91
CA VAL A 177 -9.01 -2.46 -3.73
C VAL A 177 -8.16 -2.19 -4.96
N GLU A 178 -8.82 -2.06 -6.10
CA GLU A 178 -8.23 -1.58 -7.35
C GLU A 178 -8.62 -0.11 -7.50
N TRP A 179 -7.64 0.77 -7.56
CA TRP A 179 -7.84 2.17 -7.91
C TRP A 179 -7.23 2.44 -9.29
N ARG A 180 -8.03 3.00 -10.18
CA ARG A 180 -7.61 3.42 -11.52
C ARG A 180 -7.82 4.91 -11.64
N SER A 181 -6.75 5.63 -11.97
CA SER A 181 -6.76 7.10 -11.92
C SER A 181 -7.94 7.72 -12.71
N PRO A 182 -8.62 8.74 -12.17
CA PRO A 182 -9.66 9.47 -12.92
C PRO A 182 -9.10 10.20 -14.16
N GLU A 183 -7.77 10.28 -14.27
CA GLU A 183 -7.08 10.94 -15.38
C GLU A 183 -6.74 9.99 -16.54
N VAL A 184 -7.06 8.70 -16.41
CA VAL A 184 -6.95 7.71 -17.49
C VAL A 184 -8.32 7.24 -17.95
N PHE A 185 -8.37 6.57 -19.11
CA PHE A 185 -9.62 5.99 -19.60
C PHE A 185 -10.16 4.93 -18.62
N GLU A 186 -11.48 4.95 -18.41
CA GLU A 186 -12.19 4.10 -17.46
C GLU A 186 -11.66 4.20 -16.02
N GLY A 187 -11.32 5.40 -15.55
CA GLY A 187 -11.00 5.63 -14.14
C GLY A 187 -12.12 5.11 -13.23
N HIS A 188 -11.75 4.40 -12.16
CA HIS A 188 -12.72 3.78 -11.24
C HIS A 188 -12.06 3.41 -9.91
N LEU A 189 -12.89 3.09 -8.93
CA LEU A 189 -12.49 2.34 -7.73
C LEU A 189 -13.31 1.07 -7.66
N ARG A 190 -12.66 -0.08 -7.63
CA ARG A 190 -13.29 -1.41 -7.50
C ARG A 190 -12.82 -2.08 -6.21
N LEU A 191 -13.77 -2.54 -5.41
CA LEU A 191 -13.50 -3.39 -4.26
C LEU A 191 -13.31 -4.82 -4.76
N LEU A 192 -12.16 -5.40 -4.45
CA LEU A 192 -11.88 -6.78 -4.78
C LEU A 192 -12.58 -7.66 -3.74
N ARG A 193 -13.32 -8.69 -4.17
CA ARG A 193 -14.11 -9.56 -3.30
C ARG A 193 -13.82 -11.00 -3.65
N GLY A 194 -13.33 -11.79 -2.69
CA GLY A 194 -13.28 -13.27 -2.73
C GLY A 194 -13.14 -13.92 -4.11
N ALA A 195 -13.94 -14.97 -4.33
CA ALA A 195 -14.05 -15.68 -5.61
C ALA A 195 -15.16 -15.12 -6.51
N ALA A 196 -15.55 -13.84 -6.36
CA ALA A 196 -16.62 -13.27 -7.16
C ALA A 196 -16.12 -12.99 -8.60
N PRO A 197 -16.93 -13.29 -9.62
CA PRO A 197 -16.56 -12.96 -11.00
C PRO A 197 -16.46 -11.44 -11.18
N LEU A 198 -15.39 -11.00 -11.85
CA LEU A 198 -15.20 -9.60 -12.21
C LEU A 198 -16.14 -9.23 -13.36
N LEU A 199 -17.06 -8.30 -13.09
CA LEU A 199 -17.95 -7.73 -14.10
C LEU A 199 -17.31 -6.46 -14.72
N PRO A 200 -17.76 -6.01 -15.89
CA PRO A 200 -17.44 -4.67 -16.40
C PRO A 200 -17.67 -3.60 -15.33
N VAL A 201 -16.77 -2.62 -15.21
CA VAL A 201 -16.74 -1.64 -14.11
C VAL A 201 -18.04 -0.84 -13.96
N ASP A 202 -18.72 -0.58 -15.08
CA ASP A 202 -20.00 0.14 -15.15
C ASP A 202 -21.20 -0.72 -14.73
N GLN A 203 -21.03 -2.05 -14.67
CA GLN A 203 -22.06 -3.01 -14.28
C GLN A 203 -21.80 -3.64 -12.89
N ASP A 204 -20.57 -3.59 -12.40
CA ASP A 204 -20.15 -4.19 -11.13
C ASP A 204 -20.64 -3.39 -9.90
N PRO A 205 -21.55 -3.92 -9.05
CA PRO A 205 -22.00 -3.23 -7.84
C PRO A 205 -20.87 -2.98 -6.82
N ALA A 206 -19.72 -3.66 -6.96
CA ALA A 206 -18.54 -3.43 -6.13
C ALA A 206 -17.56 -2.43 -6.74
N ALA A 207 -17.94 -1.71 -7.80
CA ALA A 207 -17.16 -0.63 -8.37
C ALA A 207 -17.95 0.69 -8.44
N VAL A 208 -17.24 1.81 -8.35
CA VAL A 208 -17.73 3.15 -8.68
C VAL A 208 -16.89 3.69 -9.83
N VAL A 209 -17.54 4.30 -10.82
CA VAL A 209 -16.88 4.82 -12.02
C VAL A 209 -16.61 6.31 -11.88
N PHE A 210 -15.42 6.74 -12.29
CA PHE A 210 -15.04 8.14 -12.31
C PHE A 210 -15.47 8.81 -13.60
N GLY A 211 -15.53 10.13 -13.59
CA GLY A 211 -15.94 10.92 -14.74
C GLY A 211 -15.41 12.34 -14.62
N LEU A 212 -15.68 13.18 -15.61
CA LEU A 212 -15.21 14.56 -15.60
C LEU A 212 -15.73 15.28 -14.34
N GLY A 213 -14.81 15.63 -13.42
CA GLY A 213 -15.12 16.27 -12.14
C GLY A 213 -15.57 15.32 -11.02
N TYR A 214 -15.59 14.01 -11.24
CA TYR A 214 -16.00 13.00 -10.26
C TYR A 214 -14.87 12.02 -9.96
N GLY A 215 -14.81 11.52 -8.73
CA GLY A 215 -13.75 10.66 -8.24
C GLY A 215 -12.36 11.29 -8.30
N PRO A 216 -12.19 12.58 -7.92
CA PRO A 216 -10.92 13.25 -8.12
C PRO A 216 -9.82 12.60 -7.25
N VAL A 217 -8.58 12.60 -7.74
CA VAL A 217 -7.41 11.93 -7.09
C VAL A 217 -7.32 12.24 -5.60
N HIS A 218 -7.48 13.51 -5.21
CA HIS A 218 -7.36 13.98 -3.83
C HIS A 218 -8.43 13.47 -2.85
N GLU A 219 -9.50 12.85 -3.35
CA GLU A 219 -10.51 12.20 -2.50
C GLU A 219 -10.51 10.68 -2.71
N SER A 220 -10.46 10.21 -3.97
CA SER A 220 -10.57 8.80 -4.30
C SER A 220 -9.35 7.97 -3.93
N LEU A 221 -8.14 8.54 -4.04
CA LEU A 221 -6.92 7.81 -3.73
C LEU A 221 -6.72 7.67 -2.21
N PRO A 222 -6.88 8.73 -1.38
CA PRO A 222 -6.88 8.55 0.07
C PRO A 222 -7.95 7.56 0.56
N PHE A 223 -9.12 7.56 -0.08
CA PHE A 223 -10.16 6.57 0.19
C PHE A 223 -9.68 5.14 -0.10
N ALA A 224 -9.11 4.89 -1.28
CA ALA A 224 -8.59 3.58 -1.64
C ALA A 224 -7.48 3.14 -0.65
N ALA A 225 -6.57 4.03 -0.29
CA ALA A 225 -5.50 3.76 0.66
C ALA A 225 -6.03 3.37 2.05
N ALA A 226 -7.04 4.09 2.56
CA ALA A 226 -7.65 3.79 3.85
C ALA A 226 -8.36 2.42 3.84
N VAL A 227 -9.09 2.11 2.77
CA VAL A 227 -9.72 0.79 2.59
C VAL A 227 -8.66 -0.31 2.53
N LEU A 228 -7.61 -0.13 1.72
CA LEU A 228 -6.54 -1.10 1.58
C LEU A 228 -5.84 -1.40 2.91
N SER A 229 -5.54 -0.36 3.69
CA SER A 229 -4.97 -0.48 5.03
C SER A 229 -5.88 -1.26 5.98
N ALA A 230 -7.17 -0.95 5.99
CA ALA A 230 -8.14 -1.64 6.82
C ALA A 230 -8.30 -3.12 6.43
N VAL A 231 -8.33 -3.44 5.14
CA VAL A 231 -8.37 -4.83 4.65
C VAL A 231 -7.14 -5.61 5.09
N ARG A 232 -5.94 -5.03 4.95
CA ARG A 232 -4.69 -5.69 5.37
C ARG A 232 -4.64 -5.91 6.88
N THR A 233 -5.21 -5.00 7.66
CA THR A 233 -5.30 -5.12 9.13
C THR A 233 -6.36 -6.14 9.56
N ALA A 234 -7.49 -6.20 8.86
CA ALA A 234 -8.58 -7.13 9.15
C ALA A 234 -8.23 -8.58 8.79
N ARG A 235 -7.27 -8.78 7.89
CA ARG A 235 -6.69 -10.09 7.62
C ARG A 235 -5.65 -10.41 8.67
N PRO A 236 -5.84 -11.46 9.48
CA PRO A 236 -4.71 -12.06 10.15
C PRO A 236 -3.72 -12.43 9.05
N SER A 237 -2.49 -11.91 9.12
CA SER A 237 -1.38 -12.58 8.45
C SER A 237 -1.52 -14.04 8.86
N ALA A 238 -1.72 -14.91 7.88
CA ALA A 238 -1.52 -16.33 8.10
C ALA A 238 -0.02 -16.52 8.31
N VAL A 239 0.48 -16.03 9.45
CA VAL A 239 1.48 -16.76 10.20
C VAL A 239 0.76 -18.06 10.49
N VAL A 240 0.89 -19.00 9.57
CA VAL A 240 0.86 -20.41 9.96
C VAL A 240 1.82 -20.42 11.14
N PRO A 241 1.36 -20.65 12.39
CA PRO A 241 2.32 -20.89 13.44
C PRO A 241 3.19 -21.99 12.85
N ALA A 242 4.50 -21.74 12.75
CA ALA A 242 5.43 -22.79 12.40
C ALA A 242 5.09 -23.89 13.39
N MET A 243 4.35 -24.89 12.91
CA MET A 243 3.80 -25.95 13.71
C MET A 243 5.06 -26.53 14.30
N ARG A 244 5.28 -26.34 15.61
CA ARG A 244 6.37 -27.02 16.31
C ARG A 244 6.19 -28.46 15.89
N ARG A 245 7.11 -28.95 15.05
CA ARG A 245 7.00 -30.28 14.46
C ARG A 245 7.01 -31.22 15.64
N ASP A 246 5.85 -31.81 15.93
CA ASP A 246 5.70 -32.65 17.10
C ASP A 246 6.63 -33.85 16.88
N PRO A 247 7.52 -34.18 17.83
CA PRO A 247 8.31 -35.41 17.79
C PRO A 247 7.49 -36.66 17.43
N ALA A 248 6.20 -36.68 17.79
CA ALA A 248 5.27 -37.76 17.43
C ALA A 248 4.98 -37.82 15.92
N ASP A 249 4.83 -36.68 15.24
CA ASP A 249 4.58 -36.62 13.80
C ASP A 249 5.80 -37.07 12.99
N ILE A 250 7.01 -36.74 13.48
CA ILE A 250 8.26 -37.20 12.87
C ILE A 250 8.40 -38.71 13.03
N ALA A 251 8.06 -39.25 14.21
CA ALA A 251 8.07 -40.69 14.45
C ALA A 251 7.09 -41.45 13.54
N GLU A 252 5.89 -40.91 13.28
CA GLU A 252 4.94 -41.48 12.32
C GLU A 252 5.47 -41.44 10.87
N ARG A 253 6.10 -40.33 10.46
CA ARG A 253 6.69 -40.23 9.11
C ARG A 253 7.85 -41.20 8.91
N ILE A 254 8.68 -41.40 9.93
CA ILE A 254 9.75 -42.42 9.90
C ILE A 254 9.15 -43.83 9.79
N ARG A 255 8.02 -44.10 10.46
CA ARG A 255 7.33 -45.39 10.35
C ARG A 255 6.79 -45.63 8.95
N HIS A 256 6.10 -44.65 8.37
CA HIS A 256 5.58 -44.73 7.01
C HIS A 256 6.70 -44.87 5.96
N LEU A 257 7.83 -44.18 6.14
CA LEU A 257 9.01 -44.32 5.30
C LEU A 257 9.58 -45.75 5.36
N GLY A 258 9.53 -46.40 6.52
CA GLY A 258 9.90 -47.80 6.70
C GLY A 258 8.96 -48.77 5.99
N GLU A 259 7.66 -48.48 5.98
CA GLU A 259 6.66 -49.28 5.25
C GLU A 259 6.88 -49.19 3.73
N LEU A 260 7.16 -48.00 3.20
CA LEU A 260 7.46 -47.79 1.78
C LEU A 260 8.74 -48.52 1.35
N HIS A 261 9.78 -48.50 2.18
CA HIS A 261 11.01 -49.25 1.95
C HIS A 261 10.77 -50.76 1.93
N GLN A 262 9.99 -51.29 2.89
CA GLN A 262 9.62 -52.70 2.92
C GLN A 262 8.77 -53.13 1.72
N SER A 263 7.96 -52.22 1.16
CA SER A 263 7.21 -52.47 -0.08
C SER A 263 8.06 -52.36 -1.36
N GLY A 264 9.34 -52.02 -1.24
CA GLY A 264 10.26 -51.86 -2.38
C GLY A 264 10.01 -50.62 -3.23
N LEU A 265 9.23 -49.64 -2.71
CA LEU A 265 8.92 -48.39 -3.40
C LEU A 265 9.99 -47.32 -3.22
N VAL A 266 10.93 -47.55 -2.29
CA VAL A 266 12.05 -46.65 -1.97
C VAL A 266 13.30 -47.50 -1.90
N THR A 267 14.41 -47.01 -2.44
CA THR A 267 15.71 -47.70 -2.39
C THR A 267 16.38 -47.53 -1.01
N ASP A 268 17.37 -48.38 -0.70
CA ASP A 268 18.12 -48.30 0.57
C ASP A 268 18.77 -46.93 0.78
N GLU A 269 19.29 -46.33 -0.30
CA GLU A 269 19.97 -45.03 -0.29
C GLU A 269 18.98 -43.89 -0.03
N GLU A 270 17.84 -43.88 -0.73
CA GLU A 270 16.77 -42.90 -0.53
C GLU A 270 16.17 -42.98 0.88
N PHE A 271 15.99 -44.20 1.39
CA PHE A 271 15.52 -44.43 2.76
C PHE A 271 16.49 -43.84 3.79
N ALA A 272 17.79 -44.09 3.64
CA ALA A 272 18.82 -43.61 4.56
C ALA A 272 18.89 -42.06 4.59
N VAL A 273 18.86 -41.42 3.43
CA VAL A 273 18.88 -39.94 3.32
C VAL A 273 17.63 -39.34 3.97
N LYS A 274 16.44 -39.84 3.62
CA LYS A 274 15.19 -39.25 4.13
C LYS A 274 14.94 -39.52 5.60
N LYS A 275 15.39 -40.66 6.12
CA LYS A 275 15.39 -40.93 7.56
C LYS A 275 16.34 -40.00 8.33
N ALA A 276 17.53 -39.73 7.80
CA ALA A 276 18.49 -38.81 8.43
C ALA A 276 17.96 -37.38 8.46
N GLU A 277 17.33 -36.91 7.38
CA GLU A 277 16.67 -35.60 7.35
C GLU A 277 15.54 -35.52 8.37
N LEU A 278 14.64 -36.50 8.43
CA LEU A 278 13.54 -36.53 9.40
C LEU A 278 14.05 -36.57 10.85
N LEU A 279 15.13 -37.31 11.12
CA LEU A 279 15.76 -37.34 12.45
C LEU A 279 16.44 -36.00 12.83
N ALA A 280 16.91 -35.23 11.86
CA ALA A 280 17.48 -33.90 12.11
C ALA A 280 16.40 -32.84 12.42
N GLU A 281 15.12 -33.17 12.19
CA GLU A 281 13.98 -32.31 12.54
C GLU A 281 13.43 -32.54 13.96
N LEU A 282 13.93 -33.57 14.68
CA LEU A 282 13.65 -33.86 16.10
C LEU A 282 14.52 -33.00 17.02
#